data_AF-W9N9C8-F1
#
_entry.id   AF-W9N9C8-F1
#
_cell.length_a   1.000
_cell.length_b   1.000
_cell.length_c   1.000
_cell.angle_alpha   90.00
_cell.angle_beta   90.00
_cell.angle_gamma   90.00
#
_symmetry.space_group_name_H-M   'P 1'
#
loop_
_entity.id
_entity.type
_entity.pdbx_description
1 polymer ?
#
loop_
_entity_poly.entity_id
_entity_poly.type
_entity_poly.pdbx_seq_one_letter_code
_entity_poly.pdbx_strand_id
1 'polypeptide(L)'
;MYGSMVIYVTKASDARRLLDERYFHLAGESVSTNVFERRQGPDQCYNCWETGHKAFACSKTQRCGKCAETGHRHRGCQAVEPKCVPCGGPHESFSQNCRVRHLHITDGH
;
A
#
# COMPACT_ATOMS: atom_id res chain seq x y z
N MET A 1 -0.83 12.79 -15.68
CA MET A 1 -1.18 11.68 -14.77
C MET A 1 -0.10 10.63 -14.96
N TYR A 2 0.98 10.69 -14.16
CA TYR A 2 2.17 9.84 -14.37
C TYR A 2 2.15 8.74 -13.30
N GLY A 3 1.99 7.49 -13.73
CA GLY A 3 2.07 6.31 -12.86
C GLY A 3 3.50 5.79 -12.75
N SER A 4 3.77 4.97 -11.74
CA SER A 4 5.04 4.24 -11.64
C SER A 4 5.06 3.08 -12.64
N MET A 5 6.20 2.86 -13.30
CA MET A 5 6.43 1.73 -14.21
C MET A 5 7.56 0.85 -13.68
N VAL A 6 7.43 -0.47 -13.85
CA VAL A 6 8.49 -1.44 -13.55
C VAL A 6 9.16 -1.85 -14.86
N ILE A 7 10.49 -1.74 -14.93
CA ILE A 7 11.29 -2.15 -16.09
C ILE A 7 12.07 -3.40 -15.70
N TYR A 8 11.91 -4.48 -16.47
CA TYR A 8 12.69 -5.69 -16.30
C TYR A 8 13.89 -5.64 -17.24
N VAL A 9 15.09 -5.81 -16.68
CA VAL A 9 16.34 -5.94 -17.43
C VAL A 9 16.97 -7.28 -17.12
N THR A 10 17.58 -7.91 -18.14
CA THR A 10 18.19 -9.24 -18.01
C THR A 10 19.70 -9.19 -17.77
N LYS A 11 20.33 -8.03 -17.97
CA LYS A 11 21.77 -7.82 -17.79
C LYS A 11 22.06 -6.92 -16.61
N ALA A 12 23.03 -7.31 -15.79
CA ALA A 12 23.46 -6.53 -14.63
C ALA A 12 24.06 -5.16 -15.02
N SER A 13 24.71 -5.06 -16.17
CA SER A 13 25.23 -3.80 -16.72
C SER A 13 24.13 -2.78 -16.97
N ASP A 14 23.00 -3.24 -17.52
CA ASP A 14 21.88 -2.38 -17.89
C ASP A 14 21.16 -1.89 -16.63
N ALA A 15 20.99 -2.77 -15.63
CA ALA A 15 20.50 -2.39 -14.32
C ALA A 15 21.38 -1.31 -13.67
N ARG A 16 22.71 -1.49 -13.69
CA ARG A 16 23.64 -0.51 -13.12
C ARG A 16 23.57 0.84 -13.82
N ARG A 17 23.57 0.85 -15.16
CA ARG A 17 23.43 2.08 -15.96
C ARG A 17 22.15 2.84 -15.60
N LEU A 18 21.02 2.15 -15.49
CA LEU A 18 19.74 2.76 -15.12
C LEU A 18 19.74 3.37 -13.72
N LEU A 19 20.52 2.82 -12.79
CA LEU A 19 20.64 3.34 -11.42
C LEU A 19 21.60 4.53 -11.36
N ASP A 20 22.69 4.49 -12.12
CA ASP A 20 23.72 5.54 -12.15
C ASP A 20 23.25 6.78 -12.94
N GLU A 21 22.70 6.58 -14.14
CA GLU A 21 22.29 7.68 -15.03
C GLU A 21 20.99 8.34 -14.58
N ARG A 22 20.14 7.63 -13.83
CA ARG A 22 18.86 8.14 -13.30
C ARG A 22 17.85 8.55 -14.39
N TYR A 23 18.02 8.07 -15.63
CA TYR A 23 17.03 8.17 -16.69
C TYR A 23 17.10 6.99 -17.67
N PHE A 24 16.05 6.80 -18.47
CA PHE A 24 16.05 5.89 -19.61
C PHE A 24 15.20 6.46 -20.75
N HIS A 25 15.50 6.01 -21.97
CA HIS A 25 14.75 6.39 -23.16
C HIS A 25 13.71 5.33 -23.52
N LEU A 26 12.48 5.77 -23.78
CA LEU A 26 11.40 4.93 -24.28
C LEU A 26 10.62 5.69 -25.35
N ALA A 27 10.55 5.13 -26.56
CA ALA A 27 9.77 5.70 -27.67
C ALA A 27 10.03 7.18 -27.98
N GLY A 28 11.26 7.67 -27.77
CA GLY A 28 11.64 9.07 -27.99
C GLY A 28 11.48 9.97 -26.75
N GLU A 29 10.96 9.45 -25.66
CA GLU A 29 10.85 10.16 -24.38
C GLU A 29 11.99 9.76 -23.43
N SER A 30 12.45 10.69 -22.59
CA SER A 30 13.35 10.38 -21.47
C SER A 30 12.56 10.42 -20.17
N VAL A 31 12.61 9.34 -19.38
CA VAL A 31 11.92 9.25 -18.08
C VAL A 31 12.95 9.06 -16.98
N SER A 32 12.82 9.79 -15.88
CA SER A 32 13.71 9.67 -14.73
C SER A 32 13.52 8.33 -14.01
N THR A 33 14.62 7.67 -13.69
CA THR A 33 14.65 6.47 -12.84
C THR A 33 15.13 6.84 -11.44
N ASN A 34 14.60 6.14 -10.46
CA ASN A 34 15.13 6.15 -9.09
C ASN A 34 15.25 4.71 -8.64
N VAL A 35 16.14 4.46 -7.68
CA VAL A 35 16.17 3.17 -6.97
C VAL A 35 14.76 2.91 -6.44
N PHE A 36 14.24 1.71 -6.68
CA PHE A 36 12.98 1.32 -6.07
C PHE A 36 13.18 1.20 -4.56
N GLU A 37 12.71 2.21 -3.83
CA GLU A 37 12.59 2.12 -2.39
C GLU A 37 11.35 1.30 -2.07
N ARG A 38 11.56 0.09 -1.55
CA ARG A 38 10.47 -0.72 -1.00
C ARG A 38 9.96 0.01 0.24
N ARG A 39 8.97 0.87 0.06
CA ARG A 39 8.20 1.44 1.17
C ARG A 39 7.48 0.29 1.86
N GLN A 40 8.06 -0.21 2.95
CA GLN A 40 7.36 -1.11 3.85
C GLN A 40 6.26 -0.30 4.52
N GLY A 41 5.10 -0.25 3.87
CA GLY A 41 3.90 0.22 4.53
C GLY A 41 3.56 -0.71 5.70
N PRO A 42 2.76 -0.25 6.67
CA PRO A 42 2.37 -1.07 7.81
C PRO A 42 1.87 -2.44 7.36
N ASP A 43 2.17 -3.47 8.14
CA ASP A 43 1.60 -4.81 8.00
C ASP A 43 0.12 -4.78 8.34
N GLN A 44 -0.67 -4.20 7.44
CA GLN A 44 -2.11 -4.14 7.53
C GLN A 44 -2.69 -5.44 7.02
N CYS A 45 -3.52 -6.05 7.85
CA CYS A 45 -4.25 -7.27 7.53
C CYS A 45 -5.49 -6.93 6.69
N TYR A 46 -5.56 -7.41 5.45
CA TYR A 46 -6.75 -7.20 4.59
C TYR A 46 -7.98 -8.04 5.00
N ASN A 47 -7.87 -8.88 6.04
CA ASN A 47 -8.99 -9.65 6.59
C ASN A 47 -9.69 -8.89 7.74
N CYS A 48 -8.93 -8.47 8.75
CA CYS A 48 -9.48 -7.79 9.94
C CYS A 48 -9.19 -6.28 9.99
N TRP A 49 -8.36 -5.75 9.08
CA TRP A 49 -7.95 -4.34 8.94
C TRP A 49 -7.05 -3.77 10.04
N GLU A 50 -6.68 -4.58 11.03
CA GLU A 50 -5.67 -4.23 12.04
C GLU A 50 -4.25 -4.28 11.47
N THR A 51 -3.30 -3.71 12.20
CA THR A 51 -1.87 -3.71 11.88
C THR A 51 -1.11 -4.79 12.66
N GLY A 52 0.12 -5.07 12.25
CA GLY A 52 1.03 -6.02 12.91
C GLY A 52 0.97 -7.45 12.40
N HIS A 53 0.13 -7.76 11.40
CA HIS A 53 0.09 -9.06 10.74
C HIS A 53 -0.51 -8.98 9.35
N LYS A 54 -0.20 -9.97 8.50
CA LYS A 54 -0.80 -10.12 7.17
C LYS A 54 -2.01 -11.07 7.22
N ALA A 55 -2.86 -11.00 6.20
CA ALA A 55 -4.08 -11.81 6.10
C ALA A 55 -3.82 -13.33 6.19
N PHE A 56 -2.69 -13.83 5.65
CA PHE A 56 -2.34 -15.25 5.71
C PHE A 56 -2.04 -15.75 7.14
N ALA A 57 -1.69 -14.85 8.06
CA ALA A 57 -1.43 -15.15 9.47
C ALA A 57 -2.60 -14.74 10.38
N CYS A 58 -3.75 -14.33 9.80
CA CYS A 58 -4.87 -13.82 10.56
C CYS A 58 -5.80 -14.96 11.02
N SER A 59 -6.08 -15.01 12.31
CA SER A 59 -7.08 -15.92 12.92
C SER A 59 -8.41 -15.24 13.26
N LYS A 60 -8.53 -13.94 12.99
CA LYS A 60 -9.72 -13.14 13.34
C LYS A 60 -10.82 -13.25 12.28
N THR A 61 -12.06 -13.01 12.69
CA THR A 61 -13.20 -12.90 11.77
C THR A 61 -13.01 -11.74 10.79
N GLN A 62 -13.38 -11.96 9.53
CA GLN A 62 -13.35 -10.93 8.48
C GLN A 62 -14.22 -9.73 8.86
N ARG A 63 -13.65 -8.52 8.78
CA ARG A 63 -14.36 -7.25 9.00
C ARG A 63 -14.43 -6.44 7.72
N CYS A 64 -15.49 -5.67 7.56
CA CYS A 64 -15.68 -4.79 6.42
C CYS A 64 -14.71 -3.59 6.52
N GLY A 65 -13.95 -3.34 5.46
CA GLY A 65 -12.98 -2.24 5.44
C GLY A 65 -13.60 -0.85 5.47
N LYS A 66 -14.89 -0.73 5.12
CA LYS A 66 -15.63 0.54 5.14
C LYS A 66 -16.24 0.84 6.51
N CYS A 67 -16.98 -0.10 7.10
CA CYS A 67 -17.79 0.16 8.30
C CYS A 67 -17.35 -0.60 9.55
N ALA A 68 -16.27 -1.38 9.47
CA ALA A 68 -15.78 -2.24 10.55
C ALA A 68 -16.72 -3.38 10.99
N GLU A 69 -17.89 -3.57 10.38
CA GLU A 69 -18.80 -4.66 10.75
C GLU A 69 -18.43 -6.01 10.12
N THR A 70 -18.91 -7.10 10.70
CA THR A 70 -18.76 -8.47 10.17
C THR A 70 -19.92 -8.86 9.25
N GLY A 71 -19.81 -10.03 8.59
CA GLY A 71 -20.89 -10.61 7.77
C GLY A 71 -20.91 -10.16 6.31
N HIS A 72 -20.06 -9.20 5.92
CA HIS A 72 -19.90 -8.78 4.54
C HIS A 72 -18.51 -8.20 4.25
N ARG A 73 -18.15 -8.14 2.97
CA ARG A 73 -16.95 -7.47 2.46
C ARG A 73 -17.27 -6.05 2.00
N HIS A 74 -16.25 -5.23 1.82
CA HIS A 74 -16.37 -3.84 1.35
C HIS A 74 -17.26 -3.69 0.10
N ARG A 75 -17.14 -4.59 -0.88
CA ARG A 75 -17.96 -4.57 -2.12
C ARG A 75 -19.47 -4.65 -1.86
N GLY A 76 -19.89 -5.31 -0.79
CA GLY A 76 -21.31 -5.45 -0.41
C GLY A 76 -21.74 -4.52 0.72
N CYS A 77 -20.93 -3.52 1.07
CA CYS A 77 -21.22 -2.64 2.20
C CYS A 77 -22.23 -1.56 1.82
N GLN A 78 -23.34 -1.49 2.57
CA GLN A 78 -24.38 -0.47 2.43
C GLN A 78 -24.31 0.63 3.50
N ALA A 79 -23.32 0.57 4.40
CA ALA A 79 -23.14 1.61 5.40
C ALA A 79 -22.82 2.95 4.73
N VAL A 80 -23.52 4.00 5.15
CA VAL A 80 -23.24 5.38 4.73
C VAL A 80 -21.99 5.87 5.45
N GLU A 81 -21.99 5.75 6.78
CA GLU A 81 -20.89 6.20 7.63
C GLU A 81 -19.74 5.18 7.65
N PRO A 82 -18.52 5.57 7.22
CA PRO A 82 -17.36 4.72 7.33
C PRO A 82 -16.81 4.74 8.76
N LYS A 83 -16.17 3.64 9.14
CA LYS A 83 -15.49 3.47 10.43
C LYS A 83 -14.18 2.73 10.24
N CYS A 84 -13.11 3.36 10.68
CA CYS A 84 -11.77 2.80 10.62
C CYS A 84 -11.59 1.77 11.75
N VAL A 85 -11.17 0.54 11.42
CA VAL A 85 -10.87 -0.47 12.44
C VAL A 85 -9.69 -0.04 13.33
N PRO A 86 -8.52 0.40 12.78
CA PRO A 86 -7.38 0.82 13.61
C PRO A 86 -7.65 2.00 14.56
N CYS A 87 -8.33 3.06 14.09
CA CYS A 87 -8.40 4.32 14.85
C CYS A 87 -9.81 4.71 15.33
N GLY A 88 -10.85 4.01 14.86
CA GLY A 88 -12.26 4.33 15.13
C GLY A 88 -12.82 5.56 14.40
N GLY A 89 -12.01 6.26 13.60
CA GLY A 89 -12.39 7.50 12.94
C GLY A 89 -13.36 7.33 11.76
N PRO A 90 -13.99 8.43 11.29
CA PRO A 90 -15.03 8.42 10.26
C PRO A 90 -14.41 8.33 8.85
N HIS A 91 -13.66 7.26 8.61
CA HIS A 91 -13.05 6.98 7.32
C HIS A 91 -12.80 5.48 7.16
N GLU A 92 -12.55 5.04 5.93
CA GLU A 92 -12.29 3.63 5.63
C GLU A 92 -10.95 3.17 6.21
N SER A 93 -10.85 1.89 6.54
CA SER A 93 -9.65 1.34 7.20
C SER A 93 -8.40 1.37 6.32
N PHE A 94 -8.56 1.44 5.00
CA PHE A 94 -7.48 1.57 4.02
C PHE A 94 -7.17 3.01 3.62
N SER A 95 -7.80 4.00 4.27
CA SER A 95 -7.51 5.42 4.04
C SER A 95 -6.02 5.71 4.26
N GLN A 96 -5.42 6.49 3.35
CA GLN A 96 -4.03 6.93 3.51
C GLN A 96 -3.90 7.92 4.67
N ASN A 97 -4.94 8.70 4.97
CA ASN A 97 -4.94 9.75 5.99
C ASN A 97 -5.19 9.23 7.42
N CYS A 98 -5.18 7.91 7.63
CA CYS A 98 -5.37 7.34 8.95
C CYS A 98 -4.14 7.60 9.82
N ARG A 99 -4.30 8.33 10.94
CA ARG A 99 -3.21 8.61 11.89
C ARG A 99 -2.43 7.35 12.32
N VAL A 100 -3.12 6.23 12.56
CA VAL A 100 -2.49 4.97 13.00
C VAL A 100 -1.67 4.33 11.88
N ARG A 101 -2.05 4.56 10.62
CA ARG A 101 -1.30 4.09 9.45
C ARG A 101 0.01 4.87 9.27
N HIS A 102 0.02 6.17 9.61
CA HIS A 102 1.22 7.00 9.52
C HIS A 102 2.25 6.73 10.64
N LEU A 103 1.80 6.32 11.83
CA LEU A 103 2.70 6.05 12.96
C LEU A 103 3.68 4.90 12.68
N HIS A 104 3.27 3.88 11.93
CA HIS A 104 4.15 2.76 11.56
C HIS A 104 5.16 3.09 10.44
N ILE A 105 5.14 4.31 9.88
CA ILE A 105 6.11 4.75 8.88
C ILE A 105 7.33 5.39 9.59
N THR A 106 7.19 5.87 10.82
CA THR A 106 8.24 6.63 11.53
C THR A 106 9.16 5.78 12.41
N ASP A 107 8.83 4.52 12.66
CA ASP A 107 9.60 3.63 13.55
C ASP A 107 10.63 2.75 12.81
N GLY A 108 10.77 2.93 11.50
CA GLY A 108 11.67 2.16 10.64
C GLY A 108 12.76 3.00 9.99
N HIS A 109 13.53 3.72 10.83
CA HIS A 109 14.83 4.28 10.44
C HIS A 109 15.88 3.16 10.31
#